data_AF-A0A5C6FCI6-F1
#
_entry.id   AF-A0A5C6FCI6-F1
#
_cell.length_a   1.000
_cell.length_b   1.000
_cell.length_c   1.000
_cell.angle_alpha   90.00
_cell.angle_beta   90.00
_cell.angle_gamma   90.00
#
_symmetry.space_group_name_H-M   'P 1'
#
loop_
_entity.id
_entity.type
_entity.pdbx_description
1 polymer ?
#
loop_
_entity_poly.entity_id
_entity_poly.type
_entity_poly.pdbx_seq_one_letter_code
_entity_poly.pdbx_strand_id
1 'polypeptide(L)'
;MTEINEPKPNTFYVEVSGSGLPEVDGLFVPSTAPPVESESGTVSSPGYWNGKMAWDRADGKAARSPAISYSNSYQSWRISRLDGHLAYDITSDDAMPPTDREWHVYKKGVSPAPRVLVHHFDPRKPCPQPNVVFVLGGPGAGKGTMCELAESQLGWTHLSMGDLLRAERQAGGPTAAVIEEFAIAGKLVTNEIAVTLLKNTMELLTRTTGKYNFLLDGFPRSLANLDGWNQAMGKQMELPKMLFFECPYPVLENRILSRAKYTGRSDDNTDSLKLRFDTFKAETLPTVEFFRGKNRCVEIDTSQDRQTVYDLVSSHLAEYTEISFAAKPLTERAEMLLGLRPFPKDAPAS
;
A
#
# COMPACT_ATOMS: atom_id res chain seq x y z
N MET A 1 0.67 29.39 -27.36
CA MET A 1 1.83 28.47 -27.28
C MET A 1 1.34 27.23 -26.61
N THR A 2 1.06 26.19 -27.40
CA THR A 2 0.71 24.86 -26.91
C THR A 2 1.90 24.34 -26.11
N GLU A 3 1.71 24.06 -24.83
CA GLU A 3 2.70 23.31 -24.05
C GLU A 3 2.97 22.01 -24.80
N ILE A 4 4.17 21.88 -25.37
CA ILE A 4 4.68 20.61 -25.85
C ILE A 4 4.96 19.82 -24.58
N ASN A 5 3.91 19.18 -24.04
CA ASN A 5 4.08 18.18 -23.00
C ASN A 5 4.93 17.09 -23.63
N GLU A 6 6.21 17.05 -23.27
CA GLU A 6 7.06 15.91 -23.58
C GLU A 6 6.34 14.65 -23.07
N PRO A 7 6.11 13.65 -23.94
CA PRO A 7 5.42 12.45 -23.52
C PRO A 7 6.21 11.78 -22.39
N LYS A 8 5.55 11.54 -21.25
CA LYS A 8 6.17 10.82 -20.13
C LYS A 8 6.71 9.48 -20.63
N PRO A 9 7.93 9.05 -20.28
CA PRO A 9 8.39 7.73 -20.69
C PRO A 9 7.39 6.65 -20.23
N ASN A 10 6.94 5.79 -21.14
CA ASN A 10 6.11 4.65 -20.76
C ASN A 10 6.99 3.63 -20.02
N THR A 11 6.79 3.52 -18.70
CA THR A 11 7.57 2.63 -17.82
C THR A 11 6.72 1.59 -17.11
N PHE A 12 5.42 1.53 -17.41
CA PHE A 12 4.49 0.62 -16.76
C PHE A 12 4.50 -0.76 -17.40
N TYR A 13 4.21 -1.78 -16.60
CA TYR A 13 4.01 -3.14 -17.06
C TYR A 13 2.56 -3.53 -16.80
N VAL A 14 1.95 -4.29 -17.70
CA VAL A 14 0.56 -4.71 -17.56
C VAL A 14 0.52 -6.22 -17.49
N GLU A 15 -0.02 -6.76 -16.40
CA GLU A 15 -0.31 -8.18 -16.29
C GLU A 15 -1.79 -8.41 -16.60
N VAL A 16 -2.05 -9.32 -17.53
CA VAL A 16 -3.41 -9.76 -17.87
C VAL A 16 -3.54 -11.21 -17.41
N SER A 17 -4.60 -11.52 -16.67
CA SER A 17 -4.84 -12.86 -16.12
C SER A 17 -6.32 -13.19 -16.10
N GLY A 18 -6.65 -14.49 -16.10
CA GLY A 18 -8.04 -14.93 -15.94
C GLY A 18 -8.93 -14.61 -17.13
N SER A 19 -8.35 -14.26 -18.28
CA SER A 19 -9.11 -14.08 -19.52
C SER A 19 -9.71 -15.41 -20.03
N GLY A 20 -9.16 -16.54 -19.58
CA GLY A 20 -9.45 -17.88 -20.08
C GLY A 20 -8.84 -18.17 -21.46
N LEU A 21 -8.07 -17.23 -22.01
CA LEU A 21 -7.29 -17.38 -23.23
C LEU A 21 -5.80 -17.34 -22.86
N PRO A 22 -5.07 -18.48 -22.94
CA PRO A 22 -3.63 -18.52 -22.60
C PRO A 22 -2.77 -17.56 -23.45
N GLU A 23 -3.22 -17.26 -24.67
CA GLU A 23 -2.59 -16.31 -25.60
C GLU A 23 -2.79 -14.83 -25.23
N VAL A 24 -3.73 -14.53 -24.33
CA VAL A 24 -4.00 -13.19 -23.79
C VAL A 24 -3.37 -13.04 -22.41
N ASP A 25 -3.44 -14.08 -21.58
CA ASP A 25 -2.80 -14.08 -20.27
C ASP A 25 -1.28 -13.89 -20.38
N GLY A 26 -0.71 -13.21 -19.38
CA GLY A 26 0.71 -12.96 -19.26
C GLY A 26 1.07 -11.49 -19.03
N LEU A 27 2.37 -11.22 -19.12
CA LEU A 27 2.94 -9.89 -18.91
C LEU A 27 3.09 -9.14 -20.23
N PHE A 28 2.78 -7.86 -20.19
CA PHE A 28 2.95 -6.90 -21.26
C PHE A 28 3.91 -5.80 -20.80
N VAL A 29 4.85 -5.45 -21.67
CA VAL A 29 5.94 -4.50 -21.45
C VAL A 29 5.70 -3.24 -22.27
N PRO A 30 6.27 -2.07 -21.89
CA PRO A 30 6.16 -0.85 -22.69
C PRO A 30 6.51 -1.11 -24.16
N SER A 31 5.65 -0.63 -25.08
CA SER A 31 5.84 -0.92 -26.49
C SER A 31 7.10 -0.24 -27.03
N THR A 32 7.84 -0.98 -27.85
CA THR A 32 9.05 -0.46 -28.54
C THR A 32 8.85 -0.36 -30.05
N ALA A 33 7.61 -0.52 -30.52
CA ALA A 33 7.27 -0.46 -31.93
C ALA A 33 7.69 0.89 -32.56
N PRO A 34 8.23 0.87 -33.79
CA PRO A 34 8.55 2.10 -34.50
C PRO A 34 7.28 2.91 -34.81
N PRO A 35 7.41 4.23 -35.06
CA PRO A 35 6.30 5.06 -35.52
C PRO A 35 5.61 4.49 -36.77
N VAL A 36 4.29 4.35 -36.71
CA VAL A 36 3.42 3.88 -37.79
C VAL A 36 2.15 4.74 -37.78
N GLU A 37 1.59 5.02 -38.96
CA GLU A 37 0.29 5.69 -39.08
C GLU A 37 -0.84 4.72 -38.79
N SER A 38 -1.70 5.06 -37.83
CA SER A 38 -2.86 4.25 -37.46
C SER A 38 -4.02 4.40 -38.45
N GLU A 39 -5.04 3.54 -38.31
CA GLU A 39 -6.28 3.60 -39.10
C GLU A 39 -7.01 4.96 -38.99
N SER A 40 -6.76 5.72 -37.93
CA SER A 40 -7.31 7.07 -37.73
C SER A 40 -6.40 8.19 -38.25
N GLY A 41 -5.34 7.88 -39.00
CA GLY A 41 -4.38 8.84 -39.54
C GLY A 41 -3.46 9.47 -38.48
N THR A 42 -3.33 8.84 -37.30
CA THR A 42 -2.48 9.34 -36.20
C THR A 42 -1.16 8.59 -36.22
N VAL A 43 -0.03 9.32 -36.27
CA VAL A 43 1.30 8.71 -36.21
C VAL A 43 1.63 8.34 -34.77
N SER A 44 1.98 7.08 -34.52
CA SER A 44 2.44 6.60 -33.21
C SER A 44 3.82 7.15 -32.85
N SER A 45 4.16 7.13 -31.56
CA SER A 45 5.50 7.48 -31.07
C SER A 45 6.02 6.36 -30.15
N PRO A 46 7.33 6.30 -29.85
CA PRO A 46 7.87 5.20 -29.04
C PRO A 46 7.16 5.08 -27.68
N GLY A 47 6.58 3.90 -27.39
CA GLY A 47 5.81 3.65 -26.17
C GLY A 47 4.35 4.09 -26.19
N TYR A 48 3.89 4.70 -27.29
CA TYR A 48 2.58 5.31 -27.44
C TYR A 48 1.88 4.91 -28.74
N TRP A 49 0.58 4.67 -28.65
CA TRP A 49 -0.30 4.41 -29.78
C TRP A 49 -1.50 5.34 -29.71
N ASN A 50 -1.75 6.09 -30.79
CA ASN A 50 -2.87 7.04 -30.86
C ASN A 50 -2.88 8.09 -29.72
N GLY A 51 -1.70 8.48 -29.23
CA GLY A 51 -1.57 9.46 -28.14
C GLY A 51 -1.74 8.89 -26.73
N LYS A 52 -1.97 7.57 -26.57
CA LYS A 52 -1.98 6.88 -25.26
C LYS A 52 -0.87 5.86 -25.16
N MET A 53 -0.52 5.46 -23.93
CA MET A 53 0.50 4.43 -23.69
C MET A 53 0.08 3.11 -24.34
N ALA A 54 1.06 2.36 -24.83
CA ALA A 54 0.84 1.09 -25.51
C ALA A 54 1.85 0.03 -25.04
N TRP A 55 1.45 -1.24 -25.08
CA TRP A 55 2.27 -2.34 -24.57
C TRP A 55 2.36 -3.51 -25.55
N ASP A 56 3.54 -4.13 -25.58
CA ASP A 56 3.83 -5.36 -26.33
C ASP A 56 3.79 -6.55 -25.38
N ARG A 57 3.58 -7.77 -25.89
CA ARG A 57 3.74 -8.97 -25.05
C ARG A 57 5.20 -9.15 -24.66
N ALA A 58 5.44 -9.47 -23.39
CA ALA A 58 6.79 -9.71 -22.86
C ALA A 58 7.49 -10.91 -23.53
N ASP A 59 6.74 -11.85 -24.11
CA ASP A 59 7.26 -13.02 -24.82
C ASP A 59 7.57 -12.77 -26.30
N GLY A 60 7.22 -11.58 -26.83
CA GLY A 60 7.46 -11.19 -28.22
C GLY A 60 6.66 -11.98 -29.26
N LYS A 61 5.65 -12.78 -28.85
CA LYS A 61 4.94 -13.69 -29.77
C LYS A 61 3.78 -13.06 -30.54
N ALA A 62 3.40 -11.83 -30.23
CA ALA A 62 2.25 -11.19 -30.87
C ALA A 62 2.54 -10.85 -32.34
N ALA A 63 1.64 -11.23 -33.25
CA ALA A 63 1.71 -10.90 -34.66
C ALA A 63 1.50 -9.41 -34.94
N ARG A 64 0.89 -8.67 -33.99
CA ARG A 64 0.73 -7.22 -34.02
C ARG A 64 1.28 -6.61 -32.74
N SER A 65 2.14 -5.62 -32.88
CA SER A 65 2.57 -4.73 -31.80
C SER A 65 2.07 -3.32 -32.11
N PRO A 66 1.47 -2.61 -31.14
CA PRO A 66 1.22 -3.02 -29.75
C PRO A 66 0.05 -4.00 -29.55
N ALA A 67 0.19 -4.89 -28.57
CA ALA A 67 -0.83 -5.90 -28.22
C ALA A 67 -1.88 -5.38 -27.23
N ILE A 68 -1.54 -4.35 -26.43
CA ILE A 68 -2.50 -3.54 -25.67
C ILE A 68 -2.37 -2.10 -26.13
N SER A 69 -3.47 -1.51 -26.60
CA SER A 69 -3.46 -0.16 -27.18
C SER A 69 -4.82 0.54 -27.12
N TYR A 70 -4.81 1.84 -27.41
CA TYR A 70 -6.01 2.67 -27.45
C TYR A 70 -6.48 2.96 -28.88
N SER A 71 -7.78 2.90 -29.12
CA SER A 71 -8.39 3.20 -30.41
C SER A 71 -9.20 4.49 -30.35
N ASN A 72 -8.71 5.54 -31.02
CA ASN A 72 -9.40 6.83 -31.09
C ASN A 72 -10.78 6.71 -31.76
N SER A 73 -10.90 5.95 -32.85
CA SER A 73 -12.17 5.80 -33.59
C SER A 73 -13.30 5.15 -32.78
N TYR A 74 -12.95 4.35 -31.77
CA TYR A 74 -13.91 3.61 -30.93
C TYR A 74 -13.88 4.06 -29.46
N GLN A 75 -13.01 5.03 -29.16
CA GLN A 75 -12.72 5.51 -27.81
C GLN A 75 -12.53 4.37 -26.80
N SER A 76 -11.77 3.35 -27.20
CA SER A 76 -11.64 2.11 -26.44
C SER A 76 -10.22 1.61 -26.27
N TRP A 77 -9.93 1.07 -25.09
CA TRP A 77 -8.77 0.23 -24.83
C TRP A 77 -8.99 -1.16 -25.41
N ARG A 78 -7.94 -1.79 -25.94
CA ARG A 78 -8.00 -3.06 -26.66
C ARG A 78 -6.89 -3.99 -26.23
N ILE A 79 -7.20 -5.28 -26.12
CA ILE A 79 -6.26 -6.37 -25.92
C ILE A 79 -6.39 -7.32 -27.12
N SER A 80 -5.28 -7.56 -27.81
CA SER A 80 -5.21 -8.43 -28.99
C SER A 80 -4.69 -9.83 -28.65
N ARG A 81 -5.16 -10.83 -29.39
CA ARG A 81 -4.63 -12.20 -29.39
C ARG A 81 -3.26 -12.25 -30.09
N LEU A 82 -2.59 -13.39 -29.97
CA LEU A 82 -1.31 -13.64 -30.66
C LEU A 82 -1.41 -13.52 -32.19
N ASP A 83 -2.56 -13.83 -32.78
CA ASP A 83 -2.81 -13.70 -34.23
C ASP A 83 -3.12 -12.24 -34.67
N GLY A 84 -3.18 -11.30 -33.73
CA GLY A 84 -3.49 -9.89 -33.98
C GLY A 84 -4.98 -9.56 -34.03
N HIS A 85 -5.88 -10.54 -33.90
CA HIS A 85 -7.31 -10.28 -33.77
C HIS A 85 -7.67 -9.73 -32.38
N LEU A 86 -8.77 -8.97 -32.31
CA LEU A 86 -9.26 -8.40 -31.06
C LEU A 86 -9.77 -9.52 -30.13
N ALA A 87 -9.28 -9.54 -28.88
CA ALA A 87 -9.77 -10.43 -27.84
C ALA A 87 -10.78 -9.73 -26.93
N TYR A 88 -10.38 -8.57 -26.40
CA TYR A 88 -11.15 -7.79 -25.45
C TYR A 88 -11.04 -6.31 -25.77
N ASP A 89 -12.09 -5.57 -25.43
CA ASP A 89 -12.08 -4.12 -25.50
C ASP A 89 -12.91 -3.48 -24.39
N ILE A 90 -12.64 -2.21 -24.11
CA ILE A 90 -13.47 -1.43 -23.20
C ILE A 90 -13.49 0.03 -23.63
N THR A 91 -14.68 0.58 -23.86
CA THR A 91 -14.87 2.01 -24.11
C THR A 91 -14.58 2.79 -22.83
N SER A 92 -13.59 3.67 -22.89
CA SER A 92 -13.20 4.55 -21.79
C SER A 92 -12.31 5.69 -22.31
N ASP A 93 -12.37 6.84 -21.67
CA ASP A 93 -11.45 7.95 -21.92
C ASP A 93 -10.23 7.94 -20.98
N ASP A 94 -10.13 6.95 -20.07
CA ASP A 94 -9.07 6.85 -19.07
C ASP A 94 -7.67 6.83 -19.70
N ALA A 95 -6.71 7.48 -19.03
CA ALA A 95 -5.33 7.57 -19.49
C ALA A 95 -4.60 6.21 -19.49
N MET A 96 -5.10 5.25 -18.72
CA MET A 96 -4.58 3.88 -18.58
C MET A 96 -5.71 2.86 -18.80
N PRO A 97 -5.39 1.60 -19.15
CA PRO A 97 -6.37 0.52 -19.22
C PRO A 97 -7.16 0.41 -17.89
N PRO A 98 -8.50 0.45 -17.92
CA PRO A 98 -9.31 0.36 -16.71
C PRO A 98 -9.13 -0.98 -16.01
N THR A 99 -8.94 -0.94 -14.68
CA THR A 99 -8.75 -2.12 -13.82
C THR A 99 -9.92 -2.37 -12.87
N ASP A 100 -10.91 -1.46 -12.86
CA ASP A 100 -12.00 -1.38 -11.87
C ASP A 100 -13.35 -1.87 -12.42
N ARG A 101 -13.40 -2.31 -13.68
CA ARG A 101 -14.64 -2.66 -14.38
C ARG A 101 -14.41 -3.72 -15.47
N GLU A 102 -15.47 -4.38 -15.88
CA GLU A 102 -15.41 -5.48 -16.85
C GLU A 102 -15.13 -5.02 -18.28
N TRP A 103 -14.31 -5.80 -18.99
CA TRP A 103 -14.02 -5.61 -20.40
C TRP A 103 -14.99 -6.41 -21.27
N HIS A 104 -15.42 -5.83 -22.38
CA HIS A 104 -16.22 -6.52 -23.38
C HIS A 104 -15.40 -7.64 -24.05
N VAL A 105 -16.06 -8.78 -24.28
CA VAL A 105 -15.44 -10.00 -24.83
C VAL A 105 -15.78 -10.14 -26.32
N TYR A 106 -14.77 -10.13 -27.18
CA TYR A 106 -14.98 -10.36 -28.61
C TYR A 106 -15.15 -11.87 -28.89
N LYS A 107 -16.37 -12.25 -29.31
CA LYS A 107 -16.87 -13.62 -29.55
C LYS A 107 -15.82 -14.70 -29.87
N LYS A 108 -15.51 -15.51 -28.85
CA LYS A 108 -15.30 -16.99 -28.90
C LYS A 108 -15.34 -17.57 -27.47
N GLY A 109 -16.44 -17.34 -26.75
CA GLY A 109 -16.87 -18.20 -25.63
C GLY A 109 -15.97 -18.26 -24.39
N VAL A 110 -15.29 -17.18 -24.01
CA VAL A 110 -14.40 -17.20 -22.85
C VAL A 110 -14.89 -16.24 -21.77
N SER A 111 -15.15 -16.82 -20.61
CA SER A 111 -15.49 -16.17 -19.35
C SER A 111 -14.55 -16.77 -18.31
N PRO A 112 -13.98 -16.00 -17.36
CA PRO A 112 -14.35 -14.64 -16.98
C PRO A 112 -13.63 -13.53 -17.77
N ALA A 113 -14.00 -12.27 -17.49
CA ALA A 113 -13.30 -11.10 -18.02
C ALA A 113 -11.83 -11.08 -17.57
N PRO A 114 -10.91 -10.55 -18.40
CA PRO A 114 -9.51 -10.41 -18.04
C PRO A 114 -9.37 -9.50 -16.84
N ARG A 115 -8.59 -9.94 -15.85
CA ARG A 115 -8.08 -9.08 -14.79
C ARG A 115 -6.82 -8.40 -15.29
N VAL A 116 -6.86 -7.07 -15.34
CA VAL A 116 -5.73 -6.22 -15.71
C VAL A 116 -5.11 -5.65 -14.44
N LEU A 117 -3.80 -5.82 -14.28
CA LEU A 117 -3.02 -5.25 -13.20
C LEU A 117 -1.88 -4.41 -13.76
N VAL A 118 -1.80 -3.15 -13.34
CA VAL A 118 -0.73 -2.24 -13.74
C VAL A 118 0.37 -2.26 -12.69
N HIS A 119 1.61 -2.43 -13.14
CA HIS A 119 2.81 -2.44 -12.31
C HIS A 119 3.73 -1.26 -12.67
N HIS A 120 4.19 -0.53 -11.65
CA HIS A 120 5.21 0.53 -11.72
C HIS A 120 6.63 -0.03 -11.87
N PHE A 121 6.85 -1.30 -11.53
CA PHE A 121 8.14 -1.99 -11.64
C PHE A 121 7.96 -3.34 -12.31
N ASP A 122 8.98 -3.81 -13.05
CA ASP A 122 8.93 -5.09 -13.77
C ASP A 122 8.66 -6.25 -12.78
N PRO A 123 7.51 -6.94 -12.88
CA PRO A 123 7.16 -8.05 -11.99
C PRO A 123 8.09 -9.26 -12.13
N ARG A 124 8.90 -9.34 -13.20
CA ARG A 124 9.90 -10.40 -13.39
C ARG A 124 11.20 -10.15 -12.61
N LYS A 125 11.40 -8.93 -12.10
CA LYS A 125 12.58 -8.55 -11.32
C LYS A 125 12.26 -8.56 -9.82
N PRO A 126 13.28 -8.73 -8.95
CA PRO A 126 13.11 -8.53 -7.53
C PRO A 126 12.45 -7.17 -7.25
N CYS A 127 11.48 -7.15 -6.33
CA CYS A 127 10.84 -5.91 -5.91
C CYS A 127 11.89 -4.94 -5.35
N PRO A 128 11.83 -3.63 -5.67
CA PRO A 128 12.68 -2.64 -5.01
C PRO A 128 12.59 -2.76 -3.49
N GLN A 129 13.74 -2.57 -2.82
CA GLN A 129 13.76 -2.62 -1.35
C GLN A 129 12.95 -1.46 -0.78
N PRO A 130 11.98 -1.72 0.12
CA PRO A 130 11.20 -0.67 0.73
C PRO A 130 12.03 0.07 1.79
N ASN A 131 11.76 1.37 1.92
CA ASN A 131 12.15 2.14 3.10
C ASN A 131 11.10 1.94 4.20
N VAL A 132 11.54 1.45 5.34
CA VAL A 132 10.65 1.02 6.42
C VAL A 132 10.99 1.76 7.70
N VAL A 133 9.94 2.22 8.39
CA VAL A 133 10.03 2.74 9.75
C VAL A 133 9.03 1.98 10.62
N PHE A 134 9.53 1.38 11.72
CA PHE A 134 8.68 0.72 12.70
C PHE A 134 8.07 1.75 13.64
N VAL A 135 6.78 1.61 13.95
CA VAL A 135 6.08 2.49 14.89
C VAL A 135 5.55 1.65 16.04
N LEU A 136 6.13 1.82 17.23
CA LEU A 136 5.78 1.08 18.43
C LEU A 136 5.40 2.01 19.57
N GLY A 137 4.73 1.47 20.59
CA GLY A 137 4.21 2.23 21.72
C GLY A 137 2.98 1.57 22.31
N GLY A 138 2.66 1.91 23.54
CA GLY A 138 1.53 1.33 24.27
C GLY A 138 0.18 1.52 23.55
N PRO A 139 -0.83 0.69 23.86
CA PRO A 139 -2.21 0.97 23.44
C PRO A 139 -2.60 2.39 23.90
N GLY A 140 -3.29 3.16 23.06
CA GLY A 140 -3.67 4.56 23.37
C GLY A 140 -2.58 5.61 23.17
N ALA A 141 -1.35 5.23 22.79
CA ALA A 141 -0.23 6.18 22.65
C ALA A 141 -0.34 7.14 21.44
N GLY A 142 -1.35 7.00 20.58
CA GLY A 142 -1.54 7.89 19.42
C GLY A 142 -0.84 7.49 18.12
N LYS A 143 -0.25 6.27 18.06
CA LYS A 143 0.46 5.74 16.88
C LYS A 143 -0.33 5.86 15.57
N GLY A 144 -1.53 5.28 15.54
CA GLY A 144 -2.37 5.28 14.34
C GLY A 144 -2.72 6.68 13.86
N THR A 145 -2.99 7.62 14.78
CA THR A 145 -3.23 9.04 14.42
C THR A 145 -2.03 9.66 13.72
N MET A 146 -0.82 9.44 14.22
CA MET A 146 0.39 10.00 13.60
C MET A 146 0.75 9.28 12.28
N CYS A 147 0.46 7.98 12.17
CA CYS A 147 0.66 7.26 10.91
C CYS A 147 -0.32 7.72 9.82
N GLU A 148 -1.60 7.96 10.17
CA GLU A 148 -2.61 8.51 9.26
C GLU A 148 -2.26 9.95 8.82
N LEU A 149 -1.73 10.76 9.74
CA LEU A 149 -1.19 12.08 9.41
C LEU A 149 0.00 11.98 8.44
N ALA A 150 0.94 11.08 8.70
CA ALA A 150 2.09 10.87 7.80
C ALA A 150 1.67 10.33 6.43
N GLU A 151 0.66 9.46 6.36
CA GLU A 151 0.14 8.99 5.08
C GLU A 151 -0.54 10.10 4.27
N SER A 152 -1.41 10.88 4.92
CA SER A 152 -2.17 11.92 4.23
C SER A 152 -1.34 13.16 3.88
N GLN A 153 -0.34 13.51 4.69
CA GLN A 153 0.44 14.74 4.51
C GLN A 153 1.83 14.50 3.92
N LEU A 154 2.50 13.40 4.27
CA LEU A 154 3.92 13.17 3.96
C LEU A 154 4.15 12.12 2.86
N GLY A 155 3.07 11.51 2.33
CA GLY A 155 3.18 10.52 1.25
C GLY A 155 3.72 9.15 1.69
N TRP A 156 3.81 8.90 3.00
CA TRP A 156 4.12 7.58 3.54
C TRP A 156 2.93 6.63 3.39
N THR A 157 3.18 5.32 3.50
CA THR A 157 2.11 4.31 3.50
C THR A 157 1.95 3.73 4.89
N HIS A 158 0.78 3.85 5.50
CA HIS A 158 0.50 3.29 6.82
C HIS A 158 0.05 1.84 6.71
N LEU A 159 0.83 0.93 7.30
CA LEU A 159 0.46 -0.47 7.43
C LEU A 159 0.30 -0.80 8.92
N SER A 160 -0.96 -0.87 9.37
CA SER A 160 -1.32 -1.32 10.71
C SER A 160 -1.42 -2.84 10.75
N MET A 161 -0.57 -3.48 11.56
CA MET A 161 -0.61 -4.94 11.72
C MET A 161 -1.98 -5.42 12.21
N GLY A 162 -2.66 -4.62 13.04
CA GLY A 162 -4.00 -4.94 13.53
C GLY A 162 -5.06 -4.89 12.42
N ASP A 163 -4.98 -3.91 11.51
CA ASP A 163 -5.91 -3.81 10.38
C ASP A 163 -5.66 -4.91 9.35
N LEU A 164 -4.39 -5.21 9.05
CA LEU A 164 -4.02 -6.30 8.16
C LEU A 164 -4.55 -7.65 8.66
N LEU A 165 -4.39 -7.96 9.96
CA LEU A 165 -4.92 -9.20 10.54
C LEU A 165 -6.45 -9.26 10.53
N ARG A 166 -7.13 -8.13 10.75
CA ARG A 166 -8.60 -8.06 10.65
C ARG A 166 -9.07 -8.29 9.22
N ALA A 167 -8.41 -7.68 8.24
CA ALA A 167 -8.71 -7.85 6.82
C ALA A 167 -8.47 -9.30 6.38
N GLU A 168 -7.34 -9.90 6.77
CA GLU A 168 -7.04 -11.32 6.51
C GLU A 168 -8.09 -12.25 7.12
N ARG A 169 -8.52 -11.99 8.37
CA ARG A 169 -9.60 -12.75 9.01
C ARG A 169 -10.92 -12.60 8.26
N GLN A 170 -11.28 -11.38 7.82
CA GLN A 170 -12.51 -11.10 7.10
C GLN A 170 -12.53 -11.70 5.69
N ALA A 171 -11.37 -11.74 5.02
CA ALA A 171 -11.21 -12.38 3.71
C ALA A 171 -11.43 -13.91 3.80
N GLY A 172 -11.25 -14.49 4.99
CA GLY A 172 -11.40 -15.92 5.24
C GLY A 172 -10.20 -16.73 4.76
N GLY A 173 -10.31 -18.06 4.86
CA GLY A 173 -9.25 -18.99 4.43
C GLY A 173 -8.52 -19.68 5.58
N PRO A 174 -7.43 -20.42 5.29
CA PRO A 174 -6.78 -21.31 6.26
C PRO A 174 -6.18 -20.58 7.48
N THR A 175 -5.77 -19.33 7.30
CA THR A 175 -5.15 -18.47 8.33
C THR A 175 -6.18 -17.78 9.23
N ALA A 176 -7.43 -17.62 8.78
CA ALA A 176 -8.44 -16.83 9.48
C ALA A 176 -8.80 -17.41 10.86
N ALA A 177 -8.99 -18.73 10.96
CA ALA A 177 -9.30 -19.41 12.22
C ALA A 177 -8.17 -19.28 13.25
N VAL A 178 -6.91 -19.37 12.80
CA VAL A 178 -5.73 -19.17 13.64
C VAL A 178 -5.69 -17.73 14.15
N ILE A 179 -5.89 -16.74 13.27
CA ILE A 179 -5.88 -15.33 13.67
C ILE A 179 -6.95 -15.04 14.74
N GLU A 180 -8.14 -15.63 14.60
CA GLU A 180 -9.24 -15.48 15.56
C GLU A 180 -8.91 -16.05 16.94
N GLU A 181 -8.34 -17.26 17.00
CA GLU A 181 -7.92 -17.89 18.27
C GLU A 181 -6.93 -17.02 19.05
N PHE A 182 -5.89 -16.51 18.37
CA PHE A 182 -4.87 -15.67 18.99
C PHE A 182 -5.44 -14.31 19.44
N ALA A 183 -6.35 -13.71 18.65
CA ALA A 183 -6.99 -12.46 18.99
C ALA A 183 -7.84 -12.57 20.26
N ILE A 184 -8.66 -13.62 20.38
CA ILE A 184 -9.47 -13.89 21.58
C ILE A 184 -8.58 -14.10 22.81
N ALA A 185 -7.46 -14.81 22.64
CA ALA A 185 -6.52 -15.09 23.72
C ALA A 185 -5.65 -13.88 24.13
N GLY A 186 -5.73 -12.74 23.43
CA GLY A 186 -4.85 -11.59 23.65
C GLY A 186 -3.38 -11.87 23.34
N LYS A 187 -3.10 -12.91 22.55
CA LYS A 187 -1.75 -13.36 22.18
C LYS A 187 -1.33 -12.80 20.81
N LEU A 188 -0.02 -12.77 20.57
CA LEU A 188 0.52 -12.42 19.26
C LEU A 188 0.42 -13.61 18.30
N VAL A 189 -0.02 -13.35 17.06
CA VAL A 189 0.03 -14.32 15.97
C VAL A 189 1.48 -14.75 15.70
N THR A 190 1.66 -15.88 15.02
CA THR A 190 3.00 -16.39 14.68
C THR A 190 3.77 -15.42 13.79
N ASN A 191 5.10 -15.42 13.92
CA ASN A 191 6.00 -14.59 13.11
C ASN A 191 5.77 -14.79 11.61
N GLU A 192 5.55 -16.05 11.21
CA GLU A 192 5.33 -16.42 9.82
C GLU A 192 4.11 -15.71 9.21
N ILE A 193 2.98 -15.68 9.93
CA ILE A 193 1.76 -14.99 9.48
C ILE A 193 2.03 -13.48 9.38
N ALA A 194 2.57 -12.87 10.44
CA ALA A 194 2.77 -11.42 10.50
C ALA A 194 3.74 -10.91 9.42
N VAL A 195 4.90 -11.57 9.28
CA VAL A 195 5.94 -11.16 8.33
C VAL A 195 5.51 -11.41 6.89
N THR A 196 4.85 -12.53 6.60
CA THR A 196 4.35 -12.83 5.25
C THR A 196 3.30 -11.82 4.82
N LEU A 197 2.35 -11.49 5.71
CA LEU A 197 1.30 -10.52 5.41
C LEU A 197 1.87 -9.13 5.14
N LEU A 198 2.81 -8.67 5.96
CA LEU A 198 3.50 -7.40 5.75
C LEU A 198 4.29 -7.39 4.43
N LYS A 199 5.10 -8.42 4.18
CA LYS A 199 5.93 -8.52 2.97
C LYS A 199 5.08 -8.51 1.70
N ASN A 200 4.05 -9.34 1.64
CA ASN A 200 3.16 -9.41 0.49
C ASN A 200 2.41 -8.09 0.25
N THR A 201 1.95 -7.44 1.33
CA THR A 201 1.26 -6.15 1.24
C THR A 201 2.19 -5.05 0.73
N MET A 202 3.41 -4.94 1.27
CA MET A 202 4.40 -3.95 0.82
C MET A 202 4.80 -4.19 -0.63
N GLU A 203 5.06 -5.45 -1.04
CA GLU A 203 5.40 -5.78 -2.42
C GLU A 203 4.26 -5.42 -3.37
N LEU A 204 3.02 -5.79 -3.03
CA LEU A 204 1.84 -5.45 -3.83
C LEU A 204 1.71 -3.93 -4.01
N LEU A 205 1.82 -3.16 -2.92
CA LEU A 205 1.70 -1.70 -2.99
C LEU A 205 2.86 -1.07 -3.75
N THR A 206 4.09 -1.55 -3.54
CA THR A 206 5.26 -1.07 -4.29
C THR A 206 5.08 -1.30 -5.78
N ARG A 207 4.64 -2.49 -6.17
CA ARG A 207 4.41 -2.81 -7.58
C ARG A 207 3.24 -2.03 -8.17
N THR A 208 2.13 -1.90 -7.48
CA THR A 208 0.90 -1.34 -8.08
C THR A 208 0.75 0.17 -7.94
N THR A 209 1.46 0.79 -7.01
CA THR A 209 1.36 2.24 -6.74
C THR A 209 2.68 2.98 -6.87
N GLY A 210 3.80 2.25 -6.97
CA GLY A 210 5.14 2.83 -6.96
C GLY A 210 5.59 3.32 -5.57
N LYS A 211 4.77 3.21 -4.53
CA LYS A 211 5.12 3.65 -3.16
C LYS A 211 6.10 2.68 -2.52
N TYR A 212 7.19 3.20 -1.95
CA TYR A 212 8.23 2.39 -1.28
C TYR A 212 8.54 2.85 0.14
N ASN A 213 7.89 3.91 0.65
CA ASN A 213 8.03 4.39 2.03
C ASN A 213 6.89 3.87 2.92
N PHE A 214 7.20 3.05 3.92
CA PHE A 214 6.22 2.37 4.77
C PHE A 214 6.41 2.65 6.27
N LEU A 215 5.30 2.92 6.94
CA LEU A 215 5.18 2.97 8.40
C LEU A 215 4.49 1.69 8.87
N LEU A 216 5.20 0.86 9.63
CA LEU A 216 4.64 -0.39 10.15
C LEU A 216 4.19 -0.17 11.60
N ASP A 217 2.89 0.07 11.78
CA ASP A 217 2.29 0.33 13.10
C ASP A 217 1.99 -0.97 13.84
N GLY A 218 2.65 -1.12 14.98
CA GLY A 218 2.50 -2.26 15.86
C GLY A 218 3.24 -3.50 15.39
N PHE A 219 4.34 -3.33 14.65
CA PHE A 219 5.33 -4.37 14.31
C PHE A 219 6.75 -3.78 14.35
N PRO A 220 7.78 -4.52 14.80
CA PRO A 220 7.74 -5.85 15.44
C PRO A 220 7.26 -5.77 16.90
N ARG A 221 6.51 -6.77 17.38
CA ARG A 221 6.02 -6.80 18.78
C ARG A 221 6.85 -7.66 19.72
N SER A 222 7.84 -8.37 19.18
CA SER A 222 8.80 -9.18 19.92
C SER A 222 10.11 -9.29 19.15
N LEU A 223 11.19 -9.69 19.83
CA LEU A 223 12.47 -9.96 19.17
C LEU A 223 12.35 -11.11 18.15
N ALA A 224 11.47 -12.09 18.41
CA ALA A 224 11.19 -13.16 17.47
C ALA A 224 10.52 -12.64 16.18
N ASN A 225 9.60 -11.67 16.27
CA ASN A 225 9.05 -10.99 15.08
C ASN A 225 10.17 -10.32 14.27
N LEU A 226 11.10 -9.64 14.96
CA LEU A 226 12.22 -8.96 14.32
C LEU A 226 13.17 -9.95 13.62
N ASP A 227 13.46 -11.09 14.25
CA ASP A 227 14.28 -12.13 13.64
C ASP A 227 13.60 -12.72 12.39
N GLY A 228 12.30 -12.98 12.45
CA GLY A 228 11.51 -13.41 11.29
C GLY A 228 11.53 -12.38 10.16
N TRP A 229 11.42 -11.10 10.49
CA TRP A 229 11.56 -10.00 9.53
C TRP A 229 12.93 -10.01 8.85
N ASN A 230 14.01 -10.09 9.62
CA ASN A 230 15.38 -10.09 9.10
C ASN A 230 15.63 -11.29 8.17
N GLN A 231 15.04 -12.44 8.47
CA GLN A 231 15.12 -13.62 7.60
C GLN A 231 14.35 -13.42 6.29
N ALA A 232 13.15 -12.83 6.33
CA ALA A 232 12.29 -12.67 5.17
C ALA A 232 12.70 -11.53 4.23
N MET A 233 13.27 -10.45 4.77
CA MET A 233 13.77 -9.30 4.02
C MET A 233 15.22 -9.47 3.55
N GLY A 234 15.95 -10.41 4.16
CA GLY A 234 17.32 -10.75 3.81
C GLY A 234 18.36 -10.09 4.72
N LYS A 235 19.46 -10.81 4.98
CA LYS A 235 20.52 -10.42 5.94
C LYS A 235 21.29 -9.13 5.61
N GLN A 236 21.09 -8.57 4.42
CA GLN A 236 21.78 -7.36 3.95
C GLN A 236 20.99 -6.07 4.25
N MET A 237 19.75 -6.19 4.73
CA MET A 237 18.94 -5.02 5.08
C MET A 237 19.46 -4.40 6.37
N GLU A 238 19.71 -3.08 6.36
CA GLU A 238 19.97 -2.34 7.59
C GLU A 238 18.76 -2.39 8.52
N LEU A 239 19.02 -2.47 9.83
CA LEU A 239 17.95 -2.44 10.84
C LEU A 239 17.11 -1.16 10.65
N PRO A 240 15.78 -1.25 10.40
CA PRO A 240 14.95 -0.07 10.21
C PRO A 240 15.00 0.92 11.38
N LYS A 241 14.61 2.18 11.14
CA LYS A 241 14.40 3.16 12.23
C LYS A 241 13.12 2.78 12.99
N MET A 242 13.11 2.97 14.31
CA MET A 242 11.93 2.82 15.15
C MET A 242 11.51 4.17 15.72
N LEU A 243 10.25 4.54 15.55
CA LEU A 243 9.60 5.60 16.31
C LEU A 243 8.87 4.95 17.49
N PHE A 244 9.35 5.22 18.69
CA PHE A 244 8.77 4.72 19.92
C PHE A 244 7.93 5.80 20.60
N PHE A 245 6.62 5.57 20.63
CA PHE A 245 5.64 6.48 21.20
C PHE A 245 5.51 6.18 22.69
N GLU A 246 6.20 6.97 23.49
CA GLU A 246 6.22 6.85 24.93
C GLU A 246 5.16 7.75 25.56
N CYS A 247 4.40 7.19 26.49
CA CYS A 247 3.37 7.92 27.20
C CYS A 247 3.14 7.25 28.57
N PRO A 248 3.05 8.02 29.66
CA PRO A 248 2.75 7.48 30.98
C PRO A 248 1.44 6.69 30.99
N TYR A 249 1.42 5.55 31.69
CA TYR A 249 0.24 4.68 31.79
C TYR A 249 -1.05 5.42 32.22
N PRO A 250 -1.04 6.32 33.22
CA PRO A 250 -2.25 7.05 33.60
C PRO A 250 -2.86 7.89 32.46
N VAL A 251 -2.02 8.40 31.55
CA VAL A 251 -2.47 9.15 30.38
C VAL A 251 -3.05 8.20 29.33
N LEU A 252 -2.42 7.04 29.11
CA LEU A 252 -2.92 6.01 28.19
C LEU A 252 -4.29 5.48 28.61
N GLU A 253 -4.45 5.17 29.91
CA GLU A 253 -5.70 4.68 30.49
C GLU A 253 -6.84 5.67 30.27
N ASN A 254 -6.62 6.95 30.59
CA ASN A 254 -7.60 8.03 30.37
C ASN A 254 -7.98 8.19 28.89
N ARG A 255 -7.02 8.09 27.97
CA ARG A 255 -7.27 8.20 26.52
C ARG A 255 -8.15 7.05 26.01
N ILE A 256 -7.92 5.84 26.50
CA ILE A 256 -8.63 4.64 26.03
C ILE A 256 -10.03 4.58 26.61
N LEU A 257 -10.19 4.90 27.90
CA LEU A 257 -11.51 5.06 28.52
C LEU A 257 -12.36 6.13 27.82
N SER A 258 -11.72 7.21 27.38
CA SER A 258 -12.40 8.25 26.59
C SER A 258 -12.82 7.73 25.22
N ARG A 259 -11.98 6.93 24.55
CA ARG A 259 -12.28 6.35 23.24
C ARG A 259 -13.42 5.32 23.27
N ALA A 260 -13.44 4.45 24.28
CA ALA A 260 -14.48 3.42 24.45
C ALA A 260 -15.90 4.02 24.48
N LYS A 261 -16.05 5.24 24.99
CA LYS A 261 -17.33 5.98 25.03
C LYS A 261 -17.86 6.38 23.64
N TYR A 262 -17.01 6.48 22.62
CA TYR A 262 -17.36 7.00 21.30
C TYR A 262 -17.28 5.97 20.17
N THR A 263 -16.38 4.98 20.25
CA THR A 263 -16.08 4.11 19.10
C THR A 263 -16.78 2.75 19.12
N GLY A 264 -17.50 2.39 20.18
CA GLY A 264 -18.31 1.16 20.25
C GLY A 264 -17.52 -0.14 19.96
N ARG A 265 -16.19 -0.14 20.09
CA ARG A 265 -15.37 -1.34 19.86
C ARG A 265 -15.65 -2.34 20.98
N SER A 266 -16.08 -3.54 20.61
CA SER A 266 -16.34 -4.66 21.53
C SER A 266 -15.15 -5.05 22.41
N ASP A 267 -13.94 -4.67 22.00
CA ASP A 267 -12.68 -5.13 22.60
C ASP A 267 -12.12 -4.13 23.63
N ASP A 268 -12.74 -2.96 23.81
CA ASP A 268 -12.29 -1.89 24.71
C ASP A 268 -12.95 -2.03 26.11
N ASN A 269 -12.60 -3.08 26.85
CA ASN A 269 -12.90 -3.18 28.29
C ASN A 269 -11.63 -2.96 29.13
N THR A 270 -11.77 -2.53 30.38
CA THR A 270 -10.62 -2.17 31.25
C THR A 270 -9.66 -3.33 31.49
N ASP A 271 -10.18 -4.56 31.53
CA ASP A 271 -9.38 -5.76 31.79
C ASP A 271 -8.55 -6.17 30.56
N SER A 272 -9.12 -6.05 29.35
CA SER A 272 -8.42 -6.26 28.08
C SER A 272 -7.35 -5.21 27.87
N LEU A 273 -7.58 -3.97 28.31
CA LEU A 273 -6.59 -2.91 28.24
C LEU A 273 -5.37 -3.24 29.10
N LYS A 274 -5.59 -3.61 30.37
CA LYS A 274 -4.50 -3.94 31.28
C LYS A 274 -3.70 -5.13 30.75
N LEU A 275 -4.37 -6.18 30.30
CA LEU A 275 -3.72 -7.33 29.68
C LEU A 275 -2.86 -6.92 28.47
N ARG A 276 -3.39 -6.07 27.58
CA ARG A 276 -2.63 -5.60 26.41
C ARG A 276 -1.43 -4.74 26.78
N PHE A 277 -1.53 -3.95 27.85
CA PHE A 277 -0.43 -3.15 28.35
C PHE A 277 0.64 -4.03 29.01
N ASP A 278 0.24 -5.03 29.79
CA ASP A 278 1.14 -5.99 30.42
C ASP A 278 1.86 -6.84 29.36
N THR A 279 1.14 -7.34 28.34
CA THR A 279 1.75 -8.03 27.18
C THR A 279 2.72 -7.12 26.43
N PHE A 280 2.35 -5.85 26.21
CA PHE A 280 3.26 -4.88 25.58
C PHE A 280 4.56 -4.69 26.39
N LYS A 281 4.45 -4.61 27.73
CA LYS A 281 5.63 -4.52 28.60
C LYS A 281 6.48 -5.79 28.56
N ALA A 282 5.85 -6.96 28.59
CA ALA A 282 6.55 -8.23 28.66
C ALA A 282 7.22 -8.60 27.32
N GLU A 283 6.55 -8.38 26.20
CA GLU A 283 6.97 -8.89 24.89
C GLU A 283 7.57 -7.80 23.99
N THR A 284 7.03 -6.59 24.02
CA THR A 284 7.41 -5.51 23.09
C THR A 284 8.52 -4.61 23.62
N LEU A 285 8.50 -4.23 24.91
CA LEU A 285 9.57 -3.37 25.47
C LEU A 285 10.98 -3.93 25.32
N PRO A 286 11.25 -5.25 25.47
CA PRO A 286 12.58 -5.79 25.20
C PRO A 286 13.08 -5.50 23.77
N THR A 287 12.15 -5.43 22.81
CA THR A 287 12.47 -5.04 21.43
C THR A 287 12.82 -3.56 21.35
N VAL A 288 12.10 -2.69 22.07
CA VAL A 288 12.41 -1.25 22.14
C VAL A 288 13.79 -1.03 22.75
N GLU A 289 14.13 -1.72 23.86
CA GLU A 289 15.46 -1.64 24.48
C GLU A 289 16.57 -2.09 23.53
N PHE A 290 16.32 -3.14 22.74
CA PHE A 290 17.25 -3.57 21.71
C PHE A 290 17.51 -2.45 20.68
N PHE A 291 16.48 -1.76 20.20
CA PHE A 291 16.66 -0.65 19.24
C PHE A 291 17.35 0.56 19.87
N ARG A 292 17.08 0.87 21.15
CA ARG A 292 17.82 1.90 21.90
C ARG A 292 19.30 1.59 21.97
N GLY A 293 19.66 0.37 22.36
CA GLY A 293 21.06 -0.07 22.41
C GLY A 293 21.76 -0.06 21.05
N LYS A 294 21.01 -0.03 19.94
CA LYS A 294 21.53 0.10 18.57
C LYS A 294 21.49 1.52 18.02
N ASN A 295 21.06 2.53 18.79
CA ASN A 295 20.84 3.90 18.32
C ASN A 295 19.91 3.97 17.10
N ARG A 296 18.90 3.08 17.04
CA ARG A 296 17.86 3.04 16.00
C ARG A 296 16.47 3.32 16.55
N CYS A 297 16.36 3.69 17.82
CA CYS A 297 15.12 4.11 18.46
C CYS A 297 15.08 5.63 18.59
N VAL A 298 14.01 6.24 18.11
CA VAL A 298 13.64 7.63 18.36
C VAL A 298 12.47 7.62 19.33
N GLU A 299 12.67 8.19 20.50
CA GLU A 299 11.61 8.33 21.50
C GLU A 299 10.79 9.58 21.24
N ILE A 300 9.47 9.42 21.25
CA ILE A 300 8.51 10.47 21.02
C ILE A 300 7.59 10.50 22.24
N ASP A 301 7.73 11.53 23.07
CA ASP A 301 6.84 11.76 24.19
C ASP A 301 5.48 12.23 23.67
N THR A 302 4.50 11.33 23.71
CA THR A 302 3.14 11.62 23.25
C THR A 302 2.22 12.12 24.34
N SER A 303 2.73 12.47 25.52
CA SER A 303 1.98 13.21 26.53
C SER A 303 1.78 14.69 26.18
N GLN A 304 2.61 15.22 25.27
CA GLN A 304 2.53 16.56 24.69
C GLN A 304 1.31 16.75 23.78
N ASP A 305 1.10 17.98 23.30
CA ASP A 305 0.03 18.27 22.34
C ASP A 305 0.29 17.61 20.98
N ARG A 306 -0.78 17.42 20.20
CA ARG A 306 -0.72 16.64 18.95
C ARG A 306 0.12 17.31 17.87
N GLN A 307 0.18 18.64 17.84
CA GLN A 307 0.98 19.36 16.85
C GLN A 307 2.46 19.15 17.11
N THR A 308 2.90 19.33 18.36
CA THR A 308 4.29 19.09 18.76
C THR A 308 4.74 17.65 18.44
N VAL A 309 3.88 16.67 18.73
CA VAL A 309 4.16 15.25 18.39
C VAL A 309 4.25 15.06 16.87
N TYR A 310 3.34 15.65 16.10
CA TYR A 310 3.34 15.56 14.64
C TYR A 310 4.59 16.21 14.02
N ASP A 311 5.02 17.36 14.52
CA ASP A 311 6.21 18.06 14.03
C ASP A 311 7.47 17.21 14.26
N LEU A 312 7.56 16.56 15.43
CA LEU A 312 8.65 15.63 15.74
C LEU A 312 8.64 14.41 14.81
N VAL A 313 7.49 13.76 14.63
CA VAL A 313 7.34 12.64 13.68
C VAL A 313 7.75 13.07 12.27
N SER A 314 7.24 14.20 11.80
CA SER A 314 7.52 14.74 10.47
C SER A 314 9.00 15.00 10.27
N SER A 315 9.68 15.58 11.27
CA SER A 315 11.12 15.82 11.21
C SER A 315 11.95 14.53 11.05
N HIS A 316 11.55 13.44 11.71
CA HIS A 316 12.25 12.16 11.63
C HIS A 316 11.95 11.35 10.37
N LEU A 317 10.90 11.71 9.65
CA LEU A 317 10.52 11.15 8.34
C LEU A 317 10.99 12.02 7.16
N ALA A 318 11.49 13.23 7.41
CA ALA A 318 11.82 14.23 6.39
C ALA A 318 12.84 13.74 5.36
N GLU A 319 13.82 12.93 5.78
CA GLU A 319 14.88 12.38 4.92
C GLU A 319 14.35 11.67 3.66
N TYR A 320 13.19 11.01 3.77
CA TYR A 320 12.58 10.25 2.68
C TYR A 320 11.23 10.82 2.23
N THR A 321 10.89 12.03 2.71
CA THR A 321 9.65 12.71 2.35
C THR A 321 9.94 13.71 1.22
N GLU A 322 9.21 13.64 0.12
CA GLU A 322 9.40 14.63 -0.95
C GLU A 322 8.97 16.02 -0.49
N ILE A 323 9.72 17.04 -0.92
CA ILE A 323 9.45 18.46 -0.61
C ILE A 323 8.03 18.86 -1.04
N SER A 324 7.52 18.26 -2.13
CA SER A 324 6.18 18.48 -2.66
C SER A 324 5.08 18.10 -1.67
N PHE A 325 5.31 17.10 -0.81
CA PHE A 325 4.39 16.70 0.26
C PHE A 325 4.52 17.61 1.47
N ALA A 326 5.76 17.88 1.91
CA ALA A 326 6.02 18.72 3.08
C ALA A 326 5.50 20.17 2.93
N ALA A 327 5.38 20.68 1.70
CA ALA A 327 4.87 22.03 1.43
C ALA A 327 3.33 22.12 1.31
N LYS A 328 2.60 20.99 1.37
CA LYS A 328 1.13 21.00 1.25
C LYS A 328 0.48 21.57 2.52
N PRO A 329 -0.58 22.38 2.39
CA PRO A 329 -1.38 22.77 3.55
C PRO A 329 -2.07 21.54 4.15
N LEU A 330 -2.33 21.59 5.46
CA LEU A 330 -3.06 20.53 6.15
C LEU A 330 -4.43 20.30 5.50
N THR A 331 -4.78 19.04 5.30
CA THR A 331 -6.13 18.67 4.88
C THR A 331 -7.11 18.83 6.04
N GLU A 332 -8.41 19.00 5.77
CA GLU A 332 -9.44 19.05 6.82
C GLU A 332 -9.36 17.85 7.78
N ARG A 333 -9.11 16.66 7.22
CA ARG A 333 -8.90 15.44 8.01
C ARG A 333 -7.69 15.58 8.94
N ALA A 334 -6.57 16.12 8.47
CA ALA A 334 -5.38 16.34 9.28
C ALA A 334 -5.61 17.38 10.37
N GLU A 335 -6.30 18.49 10.07
CA GLU A 335 -6.70 19.49 11.08
C GLU A 335 -7.54 18.86 12.19
N MET A 336 -8.46 17.95 11.84
CA MET A 336 -9.27 17.21 12.81
C MET A 336 -8.43 16.26 13.67
N LEU A 337 -7.52 15.50 13.05
CA LEU A 337 -6.61 14.60 13.76
C LEU A 337 -5.70 15.36 14.73
N LEU A 338 -5.23 16.54 14.34
CA LEU A 338 -4.42 17.44 15.17
C LEU A 338 -5.22 18.17 16.25
N GLY A 339 -6.55 18.13 16.18
CA GLY A 339 -7.43 18.81 17.13
C GLY A 339 -7.56 20.32 16.88
N LEU A 340 -7.12 20.80 15.71
CA LEU A 340 -7.29 22.18 15.26
C LEU A 340 -8.74 22.44 14.78
N ARG A 341 -9.43 21.37 14.39
CA ARG A 341 -10.84 21.39 13.95
C ARG A 341 -11.65 20.31 14.66
N PRO A 342 -12.91 20.57 15.07
CA PRO A 342 -13.75 19.54 15.68
C PRO A 342 -14.18 18.49 14.65
N PHE A 343 -14.42 17.26 15.12
CA PHE A 343 -15.06 16.24 14.28
C PHE A 343 -16.54 16.59 14.02
N PRO A 344 -17.06 16.35 12.80
CA PRO A 344 -18.48 16.50 12.51
C PRO A 344 -19.31 15.65 13.49
N LYS A 345 -20.39 16.22 14.04
CA LYS A 345 -21.24 15.53 15.04
C LYS A 345 -21.94 14.29 14.49
N ASP A 346 -22.03 14.15 13.17
CA ASP A 346 -22.80 13.10 12.47
C ASP A 346 -21.93 12.20 11.57
N ALA A 347 -20.61 12.16 11.77
CA ALA A 347 -19.77 11.25 10.98
C ALA A 347 -20.03 9.79 11.39
N PRO A 348 -20.32 8.86 10.45
CA PRO A 348 -20.45 7.44 10.78
C PRO A 348 -19.14 6.95 11.39
N ALA A 349 -19.23 6.18 12.48
CA ALA A 349 -18.06 5.54 13.08
C ALA A 349 -17.41 4.62 12.05
N SER A 350 -16.22 5.00 11.59
CA SER A 350 -15.38 4.23 10.65
C SER A 350 -14.70 3.05 11.31
#